data_AF-A0A958LW32-F1
#
_entry.id   AF-A0A958LW32-F1
#
_cell.length_a   1.000
_cell.length_b   1.000
_cell.length_c   1.000
_cell.angle_alpha   90.00
_cell.angle_beta   90.00
_cell.angle_gamma   90.00
#
_symmetry.space_group_name_H-M   'P 1'
#
loop_
_entity.id
_entity.type
_entity.pdbx_description
1 polymer ?
#
loop_
_entity_poly.entity_id
_entity_poly.type
_entity_poly.pdbx_seq_one_letter_code
_entity_poly.pdbx_strand_id
1 'polypeptide(L)'
;MMKRILELMEQKNHYLEKFYSINETSIQLFLEDRFEIINDFYDQRENILEILKYIDEEISRVSQNTRSDNLPDLEKLKEALKVKDIFVQKIIEQDMTILSCIESAKNSIIKELRDVKKGQKIVSAYKTPSFNKKLEEEI
;
A
#
# COMPACT_ATOMS: atom_id res chain seq x y z
N MET A 1 6.71 32.84 -14.43
CA MET A 1 6.19 31.59 -15.01
C MET A 1 7.09 30.40 -14.69
N MET A 2 8.39 30.43 -14.99
CA MET A 2 9.29 29.32 -14.63
C MET A 2 9.47 29.08 -13.12
N LYS A 3 9.49 30.15 -12.31
CA LYS A 3 9.46 30.05 -10.83
C LYS A 3 8.26 29.24 -10.30
N ARG A 4 7.09 29.38 -10.94
CA ARG A 4 5.88 28.65 -10.53
C ARG A 4 5.98 27.16 -10.84
N ILE A 5 6.59 26.80 -11.97
CA ILE A 5 6.87 25.39 -12.30
C ILE A 5 7.82 24.80 -11.27
N LEU A 6 8.86 25.54 -10.87
CA LEU A 6 9.80 25.09 -9.86
C LEU A 6 9.12 24.87 -8.50
N GLU A 7 8.29 25.81 -8.04
CA GLU A 7 7.48 25.65 -6.81
C GLU A 7 6.58 24.42 -6.85
N LEU A 8 5.91 24.16 -7.99
CA LEU A 8 5.06 22.99 -8.16
C LEU A 8 5.87 21.69 -8.16
N MET A 9 7.07 21.69 -8.74
CA MET A 9 7.98 20.56 -8.71
C MET A 9 8.54 20.27 -7.31
N GLU A 10 8.87 21.31 -6.54
CA GLU A 10 9.27 21.17 -5.14
C GLU A 10 8.13 20.61 -4.29
N GLN A 11 6.90 21.09 -4.48
CA GLN A 11 5.71 20.53 -3.84
C GLN A 11 5.50 19.07 -4.22
N LYS A 12 5.65 18.73 -5.51
CA LYS A 12 5.56 17.34 -5.99
C LYS A 12 6.56 16.45 -5.25
N ASN A 13 7.81 16.88 -5.17
CA ASN A 13 8.86 16.13 -4.47
C ASN A 13 8.56 15.96 -2.98
N HIS A 14 8.03 16.99 -2.31
CA HIS A 14 7.61 16.90 -0.92
C HIS A 14 6.51 15.83 -0.71
N TYR A 15 5.51 15.77 -1.59
CA TYR A 15 4.47 14.76 -1.50
C TYR A 15 4.96 13.35 -1.85
N LEU A 16 5.93 13.22 -2.77
CA LEU A 16 6.60 11.94 -3.04
C LEU A 16 7.42 11.46 -1.84
N GLU A 17 8.14 12.36 -1.15
CA GLU A 17 8.84 12.05 0.09
C GLU A 17 7.87 11.59 1.19
N LYS A 18 6.73 12.27 1.32
CA LYS A 18 5.67 11.87 2.26
C LYS A 18 5.12 10.47 1.93
N PHE A 19 4.88 10.19 0.64
CA PHE A 19 4.43 8.88 0.18
C PHE A 19 5.45 7.79 0.51
N TYR A 20 6.73 8.04 0.24
CA TYR A 20 7.83 7.15 0.59
C TYR A 20 7.89 6.86 2.10
N SER A 21 7.70 7.88 2.94
CA SER A 21 7.75 7.76 4.40
C SER A 21 6.59 6.94 4.97
N ILE A 22 5.39 7.11 4.42
CA ILE A 22 4.20 6.31 4.78
C ILE A 22 4.43 4.85 4.41
N ASN A 23 4.97 4.60 3.21
CA ASN A 23 5.34 3.26 2.77
C ASN A 23 6.37 2.63 3.72
N GLU A 24 7.44 3.34 4.07
CA GLU A 24 8.49 2.84 4.96
C GLU A 24 7.93 2.45 6.34
N THR A 25 7.13 3.32 6.94
CA THR A 25 6.51 3.06 8.25
C THR A 25 5.56 1.85 8.18
N SER A 26 4.78 1.74 7.12
CA SER A 26 3.80 0.66 6.96
C SER A 26 4.46 -0.67 6.65
N ILE A 27 5.56 -0.68 5.89
CA ILE A 27 6.38 -1.88 5.64
C ILE A 27 6.88 -2.46 6.96
N GLN A 28 7.37 -1.64 7.88
CA GLN A 28 7.83 -2.12 9.20
C GLN A 28 6.71 -2.85 9.95
N LEU A 29 5.48 -2.32 9.91
CA LEU A 29 4.32 -2.92 10.54
C LEU A 29 3.89 -4.22 9.84
N PHE A 30 3.86 -4.23 8.51
CA PHE A 30 3.46 -5.40 7.73
C PHE A 30 4.46 -6.56 7.82
N LEU A 31 5.76 -6.27 8.00
CA LEU A 31 6.79 -7.28 8.27
C LEU A 31 6.60 -7.95 9.65
N GLU A 32 5.91 -7.28 10.57
CA GLU A 32 5.58 -7.80 11.91
C GLU A 32 4.15 -8.37 11.97
N ASP A 33 3.54 -8.66 10.81
CA ASP A 33 2.17 -9.14 10.67
C ASP A 33 1.08 -8.21 11.25
N ARG A 34 1.40 -6.92 11.44
CA ARG A 34 0.46 -5.91 11.95
C ARG A 34 -0.25 -5.20 10.80
N PHE A 35 -1.39 -5.75 10.38
CA PHE A 35 -2.18 -5.26 9.25
C PHE A 35 -3.41 -4.43 9.66
N GLU A 36 -3.55 -4.06 10.94
CA GLU A 36 -4.72 -3.33 11.45
C GLU A 36 -4.87 -1.95 10.80
N ILE A 37 -3.75 -1.33 10.40
CA ILE A 37 -3.70 -0.01 9.79
C ILE A 37 -3.83 -0.03 8.25
N ILE A 38 -4.10 -1.19 7.63
CA ILE A 38 -4.03 -1.33 6.17
C ILE A 38 -4.99 -0.40 5.42
N ASN A 39 -6.16 -0.13 5.99
CA ASN A 39 -7.14 0.79 5.41
C ASN A 39 -6.65 2.24 5.52
N ASP A 40 -6.18 2.64 6.71
CA ASP A 40 -5.62 3.99 6.90
C ASP A 40 -4.41 4.22 5.99
N PHE A 41 -3.56 3.22 5.83
CA PHE A 41 -2.44 3.23 4.89
C PHE A 41 -2.91 3.44 3.44
N TYR A 42 -3.93 2.69 3.00
CA TYR A 42 -4.51 2.84 1.67
C TYR A 42 -5.08 4.24 1.46
N ASP A 43 -5.89 4.72 2.39
CA ASP A 43 -6.55 6.03 2.31
C ASP A 43 -5.52 7.16 2.29
N GLN A 44 -4.48 7.10 3.11
CA GLN A 44 -3.40 8.10 3.11
C GLN A 44 -2.66 8.15 1.77
N ARG A 45 -2.42 6.99 1.14
CA ARG A 45 -1.77 6.93 -0.18
C ARG A 45 -2.66 7.48 -1.27
N GLU A 46 -3.94 7.11 -1.29
CA GLU A 46 -4.89 7.61 -2.28
C GLU A 46 -4.99 9.13 -2.23
N ASN A 47 -5.13 9.70 -1.02
CA ASN A 47 -5.15 11.14 -0.82
C ASN A 47 -3.88 11.83 -1.36
N ILE A 48 -2.70 11.23 -1.20
CA ILE A 48 -1.47 11.80 -1.76
C ILE A 48 -1.44 11.68 -3.28
N LEU A 49 -1.92 10.58 -3.86
CA LEU A 49 -2.02 10.42 -5.32
C LEU A 49 -2.96 11.46 -5.94
N GLU A 50 -4.08 11.77 -5.28
CA GLU A 50 -4.99 12.84 -5.71
C GLU A 50 -4.28 14.21 -5.74
N ILE A 51 -3.51 14.52 -4.69
CA ILE A 51 -2.72 15.76 -4.63
C ILE A 51 -1.67 15.79 -5.74
N LEU A 52 -0.93 14.70 -5.95
CA LEU A 52 0.07 14.59 -7.00
C LEU A 52 -0.54 14.77 -8.39
N LYS A 53 -1.73 14.19 -8.62
CA LYS A 53 -2.49 14.37 -9.86
C LYS A 53 -2.86 15.83 -10.09
N TYR A 54 -3.36 16.52 -9.07
CA TYR A 54 -3.64 17.96 -9.15
C TYR A 54 -2.39 18.78 -9.48
N ILE A 55 -1.26 18.49 -8.82
CA ILE A 55 0.02 19.16 -9.11
C ILE A 55 0.44 18.94 -10.56
N ASP A 56 0.29 17.73 -11.09
CA ASP A 56 0.62 17.41 -12.48
C ASP A 56 -0.27 18.15 -13.49
N GLU A 57 -1.57 18.28 -13.21
CA GLU A 57 -2.47 19.08 -14.02
C GLU A 57 -2.06 20.56 -14.04
N GLU A 58 -1.69 21.12 -12.88
CA GLU A 58 -1.24 22.50 -12.76
C GLU A 58 0.11 22.72 -13.47
N ILE A 59 1.09 21.81 -13.33
CA ILE A 59 2.36 21.87 -14.06
C ILE A 59 2.08 21.89 -15.56
N SER A 60 1.19 21.03 -16.05
CA SER A 60 0.81 20.97 -17.46
C SER A 60 0.25 22.30 -17.96
N ARG A 61 -0.70 22.90 -17.22
CA ARG A 61 -1.28 24.21 -17.54
C ARG A 61 -0.26 25.34 -17.57
N VAL A 62 0.65 25.40 -16.58
CA VAL A 62 1.67 26.45 -16.53
C VAL A 62 2.73 26.26 -17.62
N SER A 63 3.09 25.01 -17.93
CA SER A 63 4.11 24.70 -18.93
C SER A 63 3.73 25.16 -20.35
N GLN A 64 2.45 25.06 -20.72
CA GLN A 64 1.93 25.51 -22.03
C GLN A 64 2.13 27.01 -22.28
N ASN A 65 2.24 27.80 -21.21
CA ASN A 65 2.34 29.26 -21.28
C ASN A 65 3.76 29.79 -20.99
N THR A 66 4.71 28.90 -20.69
CA THR A 66 6.05 29.31 -20.22
C THR A 66 7.06 29.34 -21.36
N ARG A 67 7.65 30.50 -21.65
CA ARG A 67 8.90 30.64 -22.42
C ARG A 67 10.10 30.57 -21.46
N SER A 68 11.11 29.77 -21.79
CA SER A 68 12.26 29.46 -20.93
C SER A 68 13.50 30.23 -21.40
N ASP A 69 13.76 31.41 -20.81
CA ASP A 69 14.94 32.22 -21.15
C ASP A 69 16.00 32.31 -20.03
N ASN A 70 15.76 31.72 -18.85
CA ASN A 70 16.66 31.82 -17.69
C ASN A 70 17.43 30.52 -17.43
N LEU A 71 18.75 30.53 -17.66
CA LEU A 71 19.65 29.38 -17.45
C LEU A 71 19.66 28.84 -15.99
N PRO A 72 19.65 29.66 -14.92
CA PRO A 72 19.68 29.15 -13.54
C PRO A 72 18.40 28.42 -13.12
N ASP A 73 17.24 28.86 -13.64
CA ASP A 73 15.96 28.21 -13.34
C ASP A 73 15.87 26.81 -13.99
N LEU A 74 16.59 26.60 -15.09
CA LEU A 74 16.68 25.31 -15.78
C LEU A 74 17.51 24.29 -15.00
N GLU A 75 18.61 24.71 -14.35
CA GLU A 75 19.43 23.82 -13.52
C GLU A 75 18.66 23.32 -12.30
N LYS A 76 17.98 24.22 -11.58
CA LYS A 76 17.11 23.84 -10.46
C LYS A 76 15.99 22.91 -10.86
N LEU A 77 15.39 23.12 -12.03
CA LEU A 77 14.36 22.23 -12.56
C LEU A 77 14.94 20.83 -12.84
N LYS A 78 16.16 20.73 -13.39
CA LYS A 78 16.83 19.44 -13.60
C LYS A 78 17.10 18.72 -12.27
N GLU A 79 17.52 19.44 -11.24
CA GLU A 79 17.71 18.87 -9.90
C GLU A 79 16.40 18.35 -9.33
N ALA A 80 15.32 19.15 -9.40
CA ALA A 80 14.00 18.74 -8.94
C ALA A 80 13.49 17.49 -9.67
N LEU A 81 13.74 17.37 -10.98
CA LEU A 81 13.39 16.17 -11.76
C LEU A 81 14.18 14.93 -11.33
N LYS A 82 15.49 15.07 -11.02
CA LYS A 82 16.30 13.96 -10.50
C LYS A 82 15.78 13.47 -9.15
N VAL A 83 15.43 14.39 -8.25
CA VAL A 83 14.86 14.04 -6.94
C VAL A 83 13.54 13.28 -7.11
N LYS A 84 12.67 13.75 -8.01
CA LYS A 84 11.43 13.07 -8.37
C LYS A 84 11.68 11.64 -8.84
N ASP A 85 12.63 11.45 -9.76
CA ASP A 85 12.95 10.12 -10.31
C ASP A 85 13.47 9.16 -9.21
N ILE A 86 14.30 9.65 -8.29
CA ILE A 86 14.79 8.88 -7.15
C ILE A 86 13.65 8.41 -6.26
N PHE A 87 12.73 9.32 -5.87
CA PHE A 87 11.60 8.93 -5.01
C PHE A 87 10.65 7.96 -5.71
N VAL A 88 10.34 8.19 -6.99
CA VAL A 88 9.47 7.28 -7.75
C VAL A 88 10.06 5.88 -7.81
N GLN A 89 11.36 5.74 -8.10
CA GLN A 89 12.02 4.43 -8.12
C GLN A 89 11.91 3.73 -6.75
N LYS A 90 12.24 4.44 -5.67
CA LYS A 90 12.18 3.90 -4.31
C LYS A 90 10.77 3.48 -3.90
N ILE A 91 9.75 4.26 -4.28
CA ILE A 91 8.35 3.94 -4.00
C ILE A 91 7.93 2.66 -4.71
N ILE A 92 8.35 2.46 -5.97
CA ILE A 92 8.07 1.23 -6.71
C ILE A 92 8.70 0.02 -6.02
N GLU A 93 9.96 0.14 -5.55
CA GLU A 93 10.63 -0.91 -4.80
C GLU A 93 9.88 -1.24 -3.49
N GLN A 94 9.44 -0.22 -2.75
CA GLN A 94 8.62 -0.39 -1.55
C GLN A 94 7.28 -1.09 -1.84
N ASP A 95 6.61 -0.73 -2.94
CA ASP A 95 5.33 -1.33 -3.32
C ASP A 95 5.47 -2.83 -3.62
N MET A 96 6.59 -3.26 -4.20
CA MET A 96 6.89 -4.68 -4.37
C MET A 96 7.03 -5.41 -3.03
N THR A 97 7.66 -4.77 -2.04
CA THR A 97 7.76 -5.31 -0.67
C THR A 97 6.38 -5.39 -0.01
N ILE A 98 5.58 -4.34 -0.10
CA ILE A 98 4.21 -4.30 0.47
C ILE A 98 3.35 -5.41 -0.13
N LEU A 99 3.36 -5.57 -1.46
CA LEU A 99 2.63 -6.64 -2.15
C LEU A 99 3.07 -8.03 -1.67
N SER A 100 4.38 -8.24 -1.47
CA SER A 100 4.90 -9.51 -0.95
C SER A 100 4.43 -9.80 0.48
N CYS A 101 4.37 -8.78 1.34
CA CYS A 101 3.86 -8.91 2.71
C CYS A 101 2.36 -9.29 2.70
N ILE A 102 1.56 -8.58 1.90
CA ILE A 102 0.11 -8.83 1.77
C ILE A 102 -0.14 -10.24 1.24
N GLU A 103 0.61 -10.67 0.21
CA GLU A 103 0.47 -12.01 -0.36
C GLU A 103 0.81 -13.11 0.65
N SER A 104 1.85 -12.90 1.45
CA SER A 104 2.25 -13.82 2.51
C SER A 104 1.18 -13.93 3.60
N ALA A 105 0.67 -12.79 4.08
CA ALA A 105 -0.41 -12.74 5.07
C ALA A 105 -1.69 -13.43 4.57
N LYS A 106 -2.09 -13.14 3.32
CA LYS A 106 -3.23 -13.78 2.66
C LYS A 106 -3.08 -15.31 2.64
N ASN A 107 -1.89 -15.81 2.29
CA ASN A 107 -1.63 -17.24 2.24
C ASN A 107 -1.63 -17.90 3.62
N SER A 108 -1.13 -17.21 4.66
CA SER A 108 -1.22 -17.66 6.05
C SER A 108 -2.67 -17.77 6.52
N ILE A 109 -3.49 -16.74 6.31
CA ILE A 109 -4.92 -16.75 6.67
C ILE A 109 -5.67 -17.89 5.97
N ILE A 110 -5.39 -18.13 4.68
CA ILE A 110 -6.01 -19.24 3.93
C ILE A 110 -5.67 -20.60 4.55
N LYS A 111 -4.42 -20.80 4.99
CA LYS A 111 -4.00 -22.04 5.67
C LYS A 111 -4.74 -22.21 6.99
N GLU A 112 -4.76 -21.17 7.83
CA GLU A 112 -5.45 -21.18 9.12
C GLU A 112 -6.94 -21.49 8.96
N LEU A 113 -7.63 -20.84 8.02
CA LEU A 113 -9.04 -21.10 7.73
C LEU A 113 -9.30 -22.55 7.30
N ARG A 114 -8.38 -23.16 6.53
CA ARG A 114 -8.49 -24.57 6.14
C ARG A 114 -8.33 -25.48 7.35
N ASP A 115 -7.41 -25.17 8.25
CA ASP A 115 -7.12 -26.00 9.41
C ASP A 115 -8.21 -25.88 10.49
N VAL A 116 -8.77 -24.70 10.70
CA VAL A 116 -9.98 -24.51 11.53
C VAL A 116 -11.16 -25.34 10.98
N LYS A 117 -11.39 -25.31 9.66
CA LYS A 117 -12.45 -26.12 9.03
C LYS A 117 -12.21 -27.62 9.21
N LYS A 118 -10.97 -28.09 9.13
CA LYS A 118 -10.64 -29.51 9.43
C LYS A 118 -10.86 -29.83 10.90
N GLY A 119 -10.42 -28.97 11.82
CA GLY A 119 -10.62 -29.13 13.26
C GLY A 119 -12.10 -29.22 13.64
N GLN A 120 -12.95 -28.35 13.07
CA GLN A 120 -14.40 -28.41 13.26
C GLN A 120 -15.01 -29.75 12.80
N LYS A 121 -14.56 -30.29 11.65
CA LYS A 121 -15.00 -31.62 11.19
C LYS A 121 -14.60 -32.72 12.15
N ILE A 122 -13.38 -32.68 12.67
CA ILE A 122 -12.88 -33.66 13.64
C ILE A 122 -13.67 -33.58 14.94
N VAL A 123 -13.87 -32.38 15.50
CA VAL A 123 -14.66 -32.18 16.73
C VAL A 123 -16.11 -32.61 16.54
N SER A 124 -16.70 -32.36 15.36
CA SER A 124 -18.04 -32.84 15.00
C SER A 124 -18.10 -34.37 14.95
N ALA A 125 -17.08 -35.02 14.38
CA ALA A 125 -16.99 -36.49 14.33
C ALA A 125 -16.87 -37.16 15.72
N TYR A 126 -16.28 -36.46 16.70
CA TYR A 126 -16.20 -36.97 18.08
C TYR A 126 -17.46 -36.72 18.93
N LYS A 127 -18.42 -35.89 18.48
CA LYS A 127 -19.64 -35.57 19.25
C LYS A 127 -20.79 -36.59 19.12
N THR A 128 -20.65 -37.68 18.37
CA THR A 128 -21.67 -38.75 18.33
C THR A 128 -20.99 -40.10 18.02
N PRO A 129 -21.15 -41.11 18.89
CA PRO A 129 -22.38 -41.89 18.88
C PRO A 129 -23.09 -41.83 20.24
N SER A 130 -24.26 -41.20 20.27
CA SER A 130 -25.30 -41.55 21.23
C SER A 130 -25.65 -43.01 20.97
N PHE A 131 -25.05 -43.91 21.76
CA PHE A 131 -25.50 -45.28 21.91
C PHE A 131 -26.95 -45.23 22.42
N ASN A 132 -27.91 -45.16 21.50
CA ASN A 132 -29.26 -45.63 21.77
C ASN A 132 -29.17 -47.16 21.84
N LYS A 133 -28.69 -47.63 22.98
CA LYS A 133 -28.76 -49.01 23.40
C LYS A 133 -30.25 -49.31 23.61
N LYS A 134 -30.96 -49.68 22.54
CA LYS A 134 -32.19 -50.47 22.67
C LYS A 134 -31.75 -51.84 23.16
N LEU A 135 -31.57 -51.93 24.48
CA LEU A 135 -31.51 -53.16 25.24
C LEU A 135 -32.87 -53.29 25.94
N GLU A 136 -33.85 -53.77 25.20
CA GLU A 136 -35.06 -54.41 25.74
C GLU A 136 -35.18 -55.68 24.87
N GLU A 137 -34.38 -56.69 25.20
CA GLU A 137 -34.79 -57.87 25.99
C GLU A 137 -35.94 -58.61 25.30
N GLU A 138 -35.57 -59.69 24.61
CA GLU A 138 -36.42 -60.87 24.44
C GLU A 138 -36.85 -61.35 25.84
N ILE A 139 -38.16 -61.46 26.08
CA ILE A 139 -38.90 -62.58 26.69
C ILE A 139 -40.40 -62.30 26.51
#